data_AF-A0A563VZ31-F1
#
_entry.id   AF-A0A563VZ31-F1
#
_cell.length_a   1.000
_cell.length_b   1.000
_cell.length_c   1.000
_cell.angle_alpha   90.00
_cell.angle_beta   90.00
_cell.angle_gamma   90.00
#
_symmetry.space_group_name_H-M   'P 1'
#
loop_
_entity.id
_entity.type
_entity.pdbx_description
1 polymer ?
#
loop_
_entity_poly.entity_id
_entity_poly.type
_entity_poly.pdbx_seq_one_letter_code
_entity_poly.pdbx_strand_id
1 'polypeptide(L)'
;MQDINNLSSKLKSESEKNQLKLIPQLVETGESGYQSLMIWMSSCQGNPVNLAIGKAYQALYQANTPETKKFLQTNFPQGVVPLVSDKNIDYTNLQQLLAQQDFQQADVVTIQKLCELAGSSAMERKWLYFTEVSSFPITDLQTIDWLWRVHSEGKFGFSVQRKIWISVGKDFTKLWPKIKWKDGNNWTRYPNEFIWDLSAPQGHLPLSNQLRGVRVINAILNHPAWSKQ
;
A
#
# COMPACT_ATOMS: atom_id res chain seq x y z
N MET A 1 -7.74 -17.56 27.84
CA MET A 1 -6.61 -18.46 27.50
C MET A 1 -6.99 -19.53 26.47
N GLN A 2 -8.04 -20.35 26.66
CA GLN A 2 -8.43 -21.37 25.66
C GLN A 2 -8.81 -20.78 24.29
N ASP A 3 -9.44 -19.60 24.27
CA ASP A 3 -9.87 -18.94 23.03
C ASP A 3 -8.69 -18.38 22.20
N ILE A 4 -7.72 -17.75 22.86
CA ILE A 4 -6.50 -17.22 22.20
C ILE A 4 -5.68 -18.33 21.57
N ASN A 5 -5.47 -19.45 22.27
CA ASN A 5 -4.72 -20.58 21.73
C ASN A 5 -5.38 -21.17 20.47
N ASN A 6 -6.71 -21.15 20.40
CA ASN A 6 -7.47 -21.57 19.23
C ASN A 6 -7.36 -20.56 18.08
N LEU A 7 -7.44 -19.26 18.37
CA LEU A 7 -7.25 -18.21 17.36
C LEU A 7 -5.84 -18.27 16.74
N SER A 8 -4.82 -18.45 17.56
CA SER A 8 -3.42 -18.51 17.14
C SER A 8 -3.09 -19.76 16.32
N SER A 9 -3.69 -20.91 16.64
CA SER A 9 -3.52 -22.14 15.83
C SER A 9 -4.20 -22.01 14.47
N LYS A 10 -5.39 -21.40 14.42
CA LYS A 10 -6.10 -21.10 13.16
C LYS A 10 -5.31 -20.12 12.30
N LEU A 11 -4.77 -19.05 12.87
CA LEU A 11 -4.01 -18.03 12.11
C LEU A 11 -2.86 -18.65 11.28
N LYS A 12 -2.20 -19.70 11.80
CA LYS A 12 -1.10 -20.39 11.11
C LYS A 12 -1.51 -21.27 9.94
N SER A 13 -2.72 -21.83 9.96
CA SER A 13 -3.17 -22.85 9.01
C SER A 13 -4.23 -22.36 8.01
N GLU A 14 -4.82 -21.21 8.28
CA GLU A 14 -5.92 -20.65 7.51
C GLU A 14 -5.46 -19.89 6.25
N SER A 15 -6.41 -19.73 5.32
CA SER A 15 -6.22 -18.89 4.13
C SER A 15 -6.01 -17.41 4.49
N GLU A 16 -5.34 -16.64 3.64
CA GLU A 16 -5.11 -15.19 3.82
C GLU A 16 -6.41 -14.44 4.15
N LYS A 17 -7.51 -14.77 3.45
CA LYS A 17 -8.83 -14.16 3.69
C LYS A 17 -9.34 -14.39 5.12
N ASN A 18 -9.09 -15.58 5.67
CA ASN A 18 -9.50 -15.91 7.03
C ASN A 18 -8.52 -15.32 8.05
N GLN A 19 -7.21 -15.30 7.75
CA GLN A 19 -6.20 -14.62 8.57
C GLN A 19 -6.56 -13.13 8.78
N LEU A 20 -6.96 -12.43 7.72
CA LEU A 20 -7.39 -11.02 7.78
C LEU A 20 -8.57 -10.77 8.74
N LYS A 21 -9.45 -11.78 8.96
CA LYS A 21 -10.58 -11.70 9.89
C LYS A 21 -10.19 -12.06 11.32
N LEU A 22 -9.19 -12.92 11.49
CA LEU A 22 -8.70 -13.36 12.80
C LEU A 22 -7.82 -12.32 13.47
N ILE A 23 -7.06 -11.52 12.70
CA ILE A 23 -6.15 -10.52 13.27
C ILE A 23 -6.87 -9.52 14.19
N PRO A 24 -8.00 -8.88 13.81
CA PRO A 24 -8.75 -8.00 14.73
C PRO A 24 -9.18 -8.69 16.02
N GLN A 25 -9.63 -9.95 15.95
CA GLN A 25 -10.03 -10.72 17.13
C GLN A 25 -8.85 -10.95 18.08
N LEU A 26 -7.65 -11.21 17.55
CA LEU A 26 -6.44 -11.29 18.37
C LEU A 26 -6.12 -9.94 19.01
N VAL A 27 -6.22 -8.83 18.26
CA VAL A 27 -5.97 -7.48 18.80
C VAL A 27 -6.90 -7.16 19.97
N GLU A 28 -8.18 -7.56 19.92
CA GLU A 28 -9.15 -7.38 21.01
C GLU A 28 -8.74 -8.10 22.32
N THR A 29 -7.86 -9.09 22.25
CA THR A 29 -7.35 -9.81 23.43
C THR A 29 -6.13 -9.15 24.07
N GLY A 30 -5.72 -7.97 23.60
CA GLY A 30 -4.66 -7.15 24.18
C GLY A 30 -3.28 -7.79 24.06
N GLU A 31 -2.47 -7.71 25.11
CA GLU A 31 -1.06 -8.14 25.11
C GLU A 31 -0.86 -9.60 24.68
N SER A 32 -1.73 -10.51 25.13
CA SER A 32 -1.67 -11.93 24.73
C SER A 32 -1.94 -12.14 23.24
N GLY A 33 -2.79 -11.30 22.67
CA GLY A 33 -3.05 -11.24 21.24
C GLY A 33 -1.86 -10.74 20.44
N TYR A 34 -1.24 -9.65 20.90
CA TYR A 34 -0.01 -9.12 20.29
C TYR A 34 1.12 -10.14 20.33
N GLN A 35 1.30 -10.86 21.44
CA GLN A 35 2.28 -11.96 21.52
C GLN A 35 2.02 -13.04 20.48
N SER A 36 0.76 -13.43 20.31
CA SER A 36 0.36 -14.41 19.30
C SER A 36 0.64 -13.93 17.87
N LEU A 37 0.36 -12.66 17.57
CA LEU A 37 0.69 -12.04 16.29
C LEU A 37 2.21 -12.00 16.06
N MET A 38 3.01 -11.63 17.06
CA MET A 38 4.47 -11.61 16.98
C MET A 38 5.03 -13.01 16.66
N ILE A 39 4.56 -14.04 17.35
CA ILE A 39 4.97 -15.43 17.10
C ILE A 39 4.62 -15.87 15.68
N TRP A 40 3.40 -15.55 15.21
CA TRP A 40 2.98 -15.87 13.86
C TRP A 40 3.81 -15.13 12.81
N MET A 41 4.02 -13.81 12.98
CA MET A 41 4.81 -13.00 12.06
C MET A 41 6.25 -13.51 11.94
N SER A 42 6.89 -13.93 13.04
CA SER A 42 8.21 -14.56 12.99
C SER A 42 8.20 -15.86 12.18
N SER A 43 7.14 -16.68 12.28
CA SER A 43 7.00 -17.89 11.46
C SER A 43 6.74 -17.62 9.97
N CYS A 44 6.34 -16.40 9.61
CA CYS A 44 6.14 -15.99 8.22
C CYS A 44 7.39 -15.44 7.55
N GLN A 45 8.49 -15.22 8.28
CA GLN A 45 9.73 -14.71 7.68
C GLN A 45 10.24 -15.66 6.60
N GLY A 46 10.58 -15.10 5.43
CA GLY A 46 11.00 -15.85 4.24
C GLY A 46 9.86 -16.24 3.29
N ASN A 47 8.60 -16.09 3.69
CA ASN A 47 7.46 -16.26 2.80
C ASN A 47 7.16 -14.96 2.03
N PRO A 48 6.52 -15.05 0.85
CA PRO A 48 6.04 -13.87 0.13
C PRO A 48 5.10 -13.02 0.99
N VAL A 49 5.25 -11.69 0.89
CA VAL A 49 4.38 -10.74 1.60
C VAL A 49 2.93 -10.90 1.14
N ASN A 50 2.00 -10.79 2.07
CA ASN A 50 0.57 -10.80 1.81
C ASN A 50 -0.15 -9.74 2.66
N LEU A 51 -1.46 -9.57 2.49
CA LEU A 51 -2.21 -8.54 3.22
C LEU A 51 -2.36 -8.88 4.70
N ALA A 52 -2.38 -10.17 5.07
CA ALA A 52 -2.51 -10.59 6.45
C ALA A 52 -1.30 -10.19 7.30
N ILE A 53 -0.07 -10.44 6.83
CA ILE A 53 1.14 -10.01 7.55
C ILE A 53 1.22 -8.48 7.65
N GLY A 54 0.75 -7.79 6.61
CA GLY A 54 0.58 -6.33 6.60
C GLY A 54 -0.35 -5.83 7.69
N LYS A 55 -1.53 -6.45 7.80
CA LYS A 55 -2.53 -6.09 8.82
C LYS A 55 -2.03 -6.35 10.24
N ALA A 56 -1.33 -7.46 10.46
CA ALA A 56 -0.70 -7.74 11.74
C ALA A 56 0.42 -6.72 12.07
N TYR A 57 1.27 -6.38 11.10
CA TYR A 57 2.29 -5.35 11.26
C TYR A 57 1.66 -4.01 11.66
N GLN A 58 0.59 -3.59 10.96
CA GLN A 58 -0.11 -2.34 11.25
C GLN A 58 -0.72 -2.33 12.64
N ALA A 59 -1.32 -3.45 13.07
CA ALA A 59 -1.86 -3.59 14.42
C ALA A 59 -0.78 -3.46 15.51
N LEU A 60 0.38 -4.12 15.33
CA LEU A 60 1.49 -4.01 16.28
C LEU A 60 2.10 -2.60 16.29
N TYR A 61 2.17 -1.94 15.13
CA TYR A 61 2.67 -0.58 14.99
C TYR A 61 1.77 0.42 15.73
N GLN A 62 0.45 0.31 15.54
CA GLN A 62 -0.55 1.15 16.21
C GLN A 62 -0.64 0.90 17.72
N ALA A 63 -0.47 -0.35 18.16
CA ALA A 63 -0.45 -0.69 19.59
C ALA A 63 0.67 0.05 20.34
N ASN A 64 1.80 0.29 19.67
CA ASN A 64 2.85 1.21 20.11
C ASN A 64 3.42 0.93 21.52
N THR A 65 3.32 -0.30 22.03
CA THR A 65 3.86 -0.71 23.33
C THR A 65 5.38 -0.94 23.25
N PRO A 66 6.11 -0.92 24.38
CA PRO A 66 7.55 -1.21 24.37
C PRO A 66 7.90 -2.56 23.72
N GLU A 67 7.09 -3.59 23.94
CA GLU A 67 7.28 -4.94 23.41
C GLU A 67 7.06 -4.99 21.91
N THR A 68 5.95 -4.41 21.42
CA THR A 68 5.65 -4.42 19.97
C THR A 68 6.67 -3.58 19.21
N LYS A 69 7.08 -2.42 19.74
CA LYS A 69 8.16 -1.61 19.17
C LYS A 69 9.46 -2.39 19.05
N LYS A 70 9.91 -3.00 20.15
CA LYS A 70 11.16 -3.77 20.18
C LYS A 70 11.11 -4.93 19.20
N PHE A 71 9.99 -5.63 19.13
CA PHE A 71 9.79 -6.72 18.19
C PHE A 71 9.87 -6.25 16.73
N LEU A 72 9.14 -5.19 16.36
CA LEU A 72 9.15 -4.66 14.99
C LEU A 72 10.54 -4.14 14.60
N GLN A 73 11.23 -3.43 15.48
CA GLN A 73 12.59 -2.94 15.22
C GLN A 73 13.61 -4.08 15.01
N THR A 74 13.44 -5.18 15.75
CA THR A 74 14.38 -6.31 15.70
C THR A 74 14.12 -7.23 14.49
N ASN A 75 12.85 -7.50 14.19
CA ASN A 75 12.45 -8.52 13.22
C ASN A 75 12.03 -7.94 11.85
N PHE A 76 11.61 -6.67 11.83
CA PHE A 76 11.10 -5.98 10.64
C PHE A 76 11.63 -4.54 10.56
N PRO A 77 12.97 -4.32 10.61
CA PRO A 77 13.56 -2.98 10.66
C PRO A 77 13.23 -2.11 9.45
N GLN A 78 12.90 -2.73 8.30
CA GLN A 78 12.48 -2.05 7.07
C GLN A 78 11.00 -2.31 6.73
N GLY A 79 10.22 -2.79 7.69
CA GLY A 79 8.84 -3.23 7.46
C GLY A 79 8.74 -4.66 6.93
N VAL A 80 7.53 -5.04 6.48
CA VAL A 80 7.22 -6.41 5.99
C VAL A 80 7.28 -6.53 4.46
N VAL A 81 7.35 -5.41 3.74
CA VAL A 81 7.49 -5.38 2.28
C VAL A 81 8.99 -5.29 1.95
N PRO A 82 9.56 -6.21 1.16
CA PRO A 82 10.93 -6.07 0.66
C PRO A 82 11.09 -4.78 -0.16
N LEU A 83 11.99 -3.90 0.25
CA LEU A 83 12.25 -2.61 -0.39
C LEU A 83 13.24 -2.77 -1.56
N VAL A 84 12.82 -3.46 -2.63
CA VAL A 84 13.65 -3.76 -3.80
C VAL A 84 13.52 -2.70 -4.90
N SER A 85 14.61 -2.42 -5.60
CA SER A 85 14.69 -1.42 -6.68
C SER A 85 15.74 -1.82 -7.72
N ASP A 86 15.42 -1.68 -9.01
CA ASP A 86 16.40 -1.87 -10.10
C ASP A 86 17.19 -0.58 -10.38
N LYS A 87 16.81 0.54 -9.77
CA LYS A 87 17.45 1.85 -9.89
C LYS A 87 18.08 2.37 -8.60
N ASN A 88 18.24 1.51 -7.59
CA ASN A 88 18.77 1.86 -6.27
C ASN A 88 17.98 3.00 -5.57
N ILE A 89 16.67 3.05 -5.80
CA ILE A 89 15.77 4.00 -5.16
C ILE A 89 15.54 3.56 -3.70
N ASP A 90 15.75 4.47 -2.76
CA ASP A 90 15.42 4.24 -1.36
C ASP A 90 13.92 4.45 -1.10
N TYR A 91 13.23 3.38 -0.68
CA TYR A 91 11.80 3.37 -0.33
C TYR A 91 11.54 3.42 1.18
N THR A 92 12.58 3.52 2.02
CA THR A 92 12.45 3.48 3.48
C THR A 92 11.52 4.55 4.01
N ASN A 93 11.65 5.80 3.53
CA ASN A 93 10.77 6.89 3.93
C ASN A 93 9.30 6.63 3.56
N LEU A 94 9.04 6.10 2.35
CA LEU A 94 7.68 5.76 1.92
C LEU A 94 7.07 4.68 2.82
N GLN A 95 7.85 3.65 3.16
CA GLN A 95 7.43 2.60 4.09
C GLN A 95 7.06 3.18 5.46
N GLN A 96 7.89 4.06 6.02
CA GLN A 96 7.66 4.64 7.34
C GLN A 96 6.38 5.47 7.39
N LEU A 97 6.17 6.33 6.39
CA LEU A 97 4.96 7.16 6.29
C LEU A 97 3.70 6.31 6.17
N LEU A 98 3.74 5.25 5.36
CA LEU A 98 2.62 4.33 5.21
C LEU A 98 2.34 3.52 6.48
N ALA A 99 3.38 3.07 7.19
CA ALA A 99 3.23 2.43 8.50
C ALA A 99 2.62 3.37 9.55
N GLN A 100 2.93 4.66 9.49
CA GLN A 100 2.34 5.71 10.33
C GLN A 100 0.92 6.11 9.89
N GLN A 101 0.44 5.60 8.76
CA GLN A 101 -0.80 6.02 8.11
C GLN A 101 -0.85 7.51 7.76
N ASP A 102 0.31 8.14 7.58
CA ASP A 102 0.41 9.47 6.99
C ASP A 102 0.30 9.37 5.46
N PHE A 103 -0.91 9.04 5.00
CA PHE A 103 -1.18 8.76 3.59
C PHE A 103 -1.00 10.01 2.71
N GLN A 104 -1.20 11.21 3.25
CA GLN A 104 -0.98 12.45 2.51
C GLN A 104 0.50 12.65 2.20
N GLN A 105 1.37 12.51 3.20
CA GLN A 105 2.81 12.65 2.97
C GLN A 105 3.37 11.46 2.18
N ALA A 106 2.83 10.26 2.34
CA ALA A 106 3.17 9.09 1.52
C ALA A 106 2.82 9.29 0.04
N ASP A 107 1.72 9.96 -0.28
CA ASP A 107 1.34 10.32 -1.65
C ASP A 107 2.34 11.29 -2.29
N VAL A 108 2.75 12.32 -1.53
CA VAL A 108 3.80 13.27 -1.95
C VAL A 108 5.12 12.56 -2.20
N VAL A 109 5.54 11.65 -1.32
CA VAL A 109 6.77 10.86 -1.52
C VAL A 109 6.63 9.91 -2.71
N THR A 110 5.45 9.35 -2.94
CA THR A 110 5.21 8.46 -4.09
C THR A 110 5.46 9.19 -5.40
N ILE A 111 4.92 10.40 -5.61
CA ILE A 111 5.19 11.15 -6.85
C ILE A 111 6.66 11.56 -6.99
N GLN A 112 7.34 11.87 -5.88
CA GLN A 112 8.78 12.15 -5.90
C GLN A 112 9.58 10.93 -6.34
N LYS A 113 9.27 9.74 -5.82
CA LYS A 113 9.93 8.47 -6.19
C LYS A 113 9.68 8.10 -7.65
N LEU A 114 8.46 8.33 -8.17
CA LEU A 114 8.20 8.14 -9.59
C LEU A 114 8.99 9.13 -10.46
N CYS A 115 9.18 10.39 -10.02
CA CYS A 115 10.04 11.34 -10.72
C CYS A 115 11.51 10.93 -10.65
N GLU A 116 11.97 10.39 -9.52
CA GLU A 116 13.32 9.82 -9.37
C GLU A 116 13.56 8.67 -10.35
N LEU A 117 12.58 7.77 -10.52
CA LEU A 117 12.62 6.70 -11.52
C LEU A 117 12.69 7.22 -12.96
N ALA A 118 12.06 8.36 -13.26
CA ALA A 118 12.11 9.00 -14.57
C ALA A 118 13.43 9.75 -14.83
N GLY A 119 14.19 10.09 -13.79
CA GLY A 119 15.50 10.73 -13.86
C GLY A 119 15.50 12.23 -13.55
N SER A 120 16.68 12.86 -13.61
CA SER A 120 16.93 14.21 -13.08
C SER A 120 16.00 15.29 -13.61
N SER A 121 15.69 15.29 -14.91
CA SER A 121 14.76 16.27 -15.51
C SER A 121 13.33 16.14 -14.98
N ALA A 122 12.92 14.93 -14.58
CA ALA A 122 11.60 14.70 -13.97
C ALA A 122 11.57 15.16 -12.52
N MET A 123 12.66 14.93 -11.77
CA MET A 123 12.81 15.42 -10.40
C MET A 123 12.75 16.96 -10.33
N GLU A 124 13.41 17.65 -11.26
CA GLU A 124 13.42 19.12 -11.31
C GLU A 124 12.02 19.69 -11.56
N ARG A 125 11.30 19.15 -12.55
CA ARG A 125 9.97 19.65 -12.91
C ARG A 125 8.84 19.13 -12.02
N LYS A 126 9.06 18.04 -11.27
CA LYS A 126 8.13 17.43 -10.29
C LYS A 126 6.84 16.86 -10.89
N TRP A 127 6.90 16.39 -12.14
CA TRP A 127 5.79 15.68 -12.81
C TRP A 127 6.31 14.79 -13.94
N LEU A 128 5.50 13.86 -14.41
CA LEU A 128 5.88 12.80 -15.36
C LEU A 128 5.31 13.01 -16.75
N TYR A 129 6.08 12.68 -17.79
CA TYR A 129 5.54 12.34 -19.09
C TYR A 129 5.16 10.87 -19.13
N PHE A 130 4.07 10.55 -19.85
CA PHE A 130 3.61 9.16 -19.99
C PHE A 130 4.65 8.24 -20.70
N THR A 131 5.54 8.82 -21.52
CA THR A 131 6.64 8.09 -22.17
C THR A 131 7.69 7.61 -21.16
N GLU A 132 7.95 8.37 -20.09
CA GLU A 132 8.89 7.98 -19.04
C GLU A 132 8.33 6.86 -18.17
N VAL A 133 7.01 6.83 -17.95
CA VAL A 133 6.36 5.73 -17.23
C VAL A 133 6.63 4.38 -17.91
N SER A 134 6.75 4.38 -19.24
CA SER A 134 6.99 3.14 -20.00
C SER A 134 8.39 2.55 -19.77
N SER A 135 9.33 3.33 -19.23
CA SER A 135 10.69 2.88 -18.90
C SER A 135 10.89 2.58 -17.41
N PHE A 136 9.83 2.64 -16.60
CA PHE A 136 9.91 2.28 -15.19
C PHE A 136 10.22 0.80 -15.03
N PRO A 137 11.19 0.43 -14.19
CA PRO A 137 11.42 -0.97 -13.90
C PRO A 137 10.19 -1.59 -13.23
N ILE A 138 9.94 -2.86 -13.55
CA ILE A 138 8.81 -3.60 -12.97
C ILE A 138 8.95 -3.70 -11.46
N THR A 139 10.16 -3.99 -10.97
CA THR A 139 10.51 -4.15 -9.56
C THR A 139 10.06 -2.93 -8.75
N ASP A 140 10.45 -1.74 -9.19
CA ASP A 140 10.17 -0.48 -8.50
C ASP A 140 8.67 -0.16 -8.41
N LEU A 141 7.92 -0.34 -9.50
CA LEU A 141 6.47 -0.14 -9.48
C LEU A 141 5.75 -1.17 -8.61
N GLN A 142 6.24 -2.41 -8.58
CA GLN A 142 5.70 -3.44 -7.70
C GLN A 142 6.01 -3.16 -6.23
N THR A 143 7.20 -2.66 -5.89
CA THR A 143 7.56 -2.25 -4.53
C THR A 143 6.63 -1.14 -4.03
N ILE A 144 6.44 -0.08 -4.83
CA ILE A 144 5.52 1.02 -4.50
C ILE A 144 4.09 0.49 -4.31
N ASP A 145 3.59 -0.34 -5.23
CA ASP A 145 2.23 -0.88 -5.14
C ASP A 145 2.03 -1.80 -3.92
N TRP A 146 3.01 -2.65 -3.61
CA TRP A 146 2.95 -3.51 -2.44
C TRP A 146 2.95 -2.72 -1.14
N LEU A 147 3.78 -1.68 -1.03
CA LEU A 147 3.78 -0.77 0.12
C LEU A 147 2.39 -0.16 0.33
N TRP A 148 1.80 0.42 -0.72
CA TRP A 148 0.44 0.99 -0.64
C TRP A 148 -0.60 -0.06 -0.23
N ARG A 149 -0.58 -1.25 -0.83
CA ARG A 149 -1.57 -2.30 -0.55
C ARG A 149 -1.46 -2.84 0.86
N VAL A 150 -0.25 -3.16 1.31
CA VAL A 150 0.00 -3.76 2.63
C VAL A 150 -0.43 -2.84 3.75
N HIS A 151 -0.12 -1.55 3.66
CA HIS A 151 -0.46 -0.57 4.69
C HIS A 151 -1.88 0.01 4.57
N SER A 152 -2.66 -0.43 3.58
CA SER A 152 -4.04 0.01 3.38
C SER A 152 -5.08 -1.12 3.39
N GLU A 153 -4.71 -2.30 3.90
CA GLU A 153 -5.57 -3.48 3.87
C GLU A 153 -6.04 -3.85 2.45
N GLY A 154 -5.19 -3.57 1.45
CA GLY A 154 -5.47 -3.78 0.03
C GLY A 154 -6.40 -2.75 -0.61
N LYS A 155 -6.72 -1.64 0.09
CA LYS A 155 -7.61 -0.59 -0.44
C LYS A 155 -6.92 0.34 -1.42
N PHE A 156 -5.63 0.61 -1.27
CA PHE A 156 -4.86 1.57 -2.07
C PHE A 156 -3.78 0.87 -2.91
N GLY A 157 -3.36 1.54 -3.99
CA GLY A 157 -2.36 1.03 -4.94
C GLY A 157 -2.79 1.19 -6.40
N PHE A 158 -1.80 1.26 -7.30
CA PHE A 158 -2.04 1.36 -8.73
C PHE A 158 -2.65 0.09 -9.30
N SER A 159 -2.28 -1.09 -8.79
CA SER A 159 -2.91 -2.36 -9.20
C SER A 159 -4.38 -2.42 -8.78
N VAL A 160 -4.74 -1.78 -7.67
CA VAL A 160 -6.13 -1.64 -7.21
C VAL A 160 -6.91 -0.73 -8.16
N GLN A 161 -6.38 0.46 -8.46
CA GLN A 161 -6.96 1.38 -9.44
C GLN A 161 -7.13 0.71 -10.80
N ARG A 162 -6.14 -0.08 -11.23
CA ARG A 162 -6.17 -0.85 -12.47
C ARG A 162 -7.32 -1.85 -12.49
N LYS A 163 -7.53 -2.62 -11.42
CA LYS A 163 -8.63 -3.58 -11.31
C LYS A 163 -9.99 -2.89 -11.43
N ILE A 164 -10.16 -1.73 -10.79
CA ILE A 164 -11.39 -0.92 -10.90
C ILE A 164 -11.56 -0.39 -12.32
N TRP A 165 -10.49 0.14 -12.92
CA TRP A 165 -10.50 0.67 -14.28
C TRP A 165 -10.88 -0.39 -15.32
N ILE A 166 -10.35 -1.61 -15.21
CA ILE A 166 -10.74 -2.73 -16.07
C ILE A 166 -12.22 -3.08 -15.87
N SER A 167 -12.71 -3.14 -14.63
CA SER A 167 -14.10 -3.54 -14.36
C SER A 167 -15.14 -2.55 -14.88
N VAL A 168 -14.75 -1.29 -15.13
CA VAL A 168 -15.58 -0.28 -15.80
C VAL A 168 -15.34 -0.19 -17.31
N GLY A 169 -14.70 -1.19 -17.91
CA GLY A 169 -14.46 -1.25 -19.36
C GLY A 169 -13.36 -0.30 -19.83
N LYS A 170 -12.36 -0.03 -18.97
CA LYS A 170 -11.25 0.90 -19.23
C LYS A 170 -11.71 2.35 -19.49
N ASP A 171 -12.88 2.71 -18.98
CA ASP A 171 -13.45 4.05 -19.11
C ASP A 171 -13.08 4.93 -17.91
N PHE A 172 -12.22 5.92 -18.16
CA PHE A 172 -11.79 6.87 -17.13
C PHE A 172 -12.94 7.70 -16.56
N THR A 173 -13.97 8.01 -17.36
CA THR A 173 -15.12 8.80 -16.89
C THR A 173 -15.91 8.05 -15.82
N LYS A 174 -15.88 6.71 -15.86
CA LYS A 174 -16.48 5.83 -14.85
C LYS A 174 -15.52 5.49 -13.69
N LEU A 175 -14.22 5.57 -13.91
CA LEU A 175 -13.21 5.35 -12.87
C LEU A 175 -13.24 6.47 -11.82
N TRP A 176 -13.21 7.74 -12.24
CA TRP A 176 -13.10 8.89 -11.35
C TRP A 176 -14.12 8.94 -10.22
N PRO A 177 -15.44 8.77 -10.46
CA PRO A 177 -16.40 8.72 -9.37
C PRO A 177 -16.23 7.49 -8.47
N LYS A 178 -15.81 6.32 -9.01
CA LYS A 178 -15.58 5.12 -8.20
C LYS A 178 -14.44 5.27 -7.20
N ILE A 179 -13.38 5.96 -7.58
CA ILE A 179 -12.24 6.26 -6.70
C ILE A 179 -12.35 7.64 -6.04
N LYS A 180 -13.50 8.33 -6.17
CA LYS A 180 -13.79 9.66 -5.60
C LYS A 180 -12.76 10.74 -5.94
N TRP A 181 -12.32 10.78 -7.20
CA TRP A 181 -11.51 11.88 -7.75
C TRP A 181 -12.36 12.93 -8.46
N LYS A 182 -13.62 12.60 -8.77
CA LYS A 182 -14.56 13.50 -9.41
C LYS A 182 -15.97 13.20 -8.92
N ASP A 183 -16.74 14.24 -8.63
CA ASP A 183 -18.17 14.17 -8.36
C ASP A 183 -18.93 15.00 -9.39
N GLY A 184 -19.72 14.32 -10.23
CA GLY A 184 -20.33 14.90 -11.42
C GLY A 184 -19.30 15.60 -12.32
N ASN A 185 -19.37 16.93 -12.38
CA ASN A 185 -18.45 17.76 -13.16
C ASN A 185 -17.28 18.34 -12.37
N ASN A 186 -17.28 18.19 -11.05
CA ASN A 186 -16.28 18.79 -10.16
C ASN A 186 -15.15 17.81 -9.86
N TRP A 187 -13.92 18.23 -10.09
CA TRP A 187 -12.73 17.50 -9.65
C TRP A 187 -12.49 17.74 -8.17
N THR A 188 -12.11 16.69 -7.44
CA THR A 188 -11.70 16.79 -6.04
C THR A 188 -10.48 17.71 -5.91
N ARG A 189 -10.57 18.73 -5.05
CA ARG A 189 -9.51 19.73 -4.87
C ARG A 189 -8.41 19.25 -3.93
N TYR A 190 -7.18 19.27 -4.45
CA TYR A 190 -5.99 18.94 -3.66
C TYR A 190 -5.60 20.08 -2.70
N PRO A 191 -5.13 19.78 -1.47
CA PRO A 191 -5.17 18.47 -0.83
C PRO A 191 -6.47 18.20 -0.05
N ASN A 192 -7.24 19.25 0.27
CA ASN A 192 -8.22 19.24 1.36
C ASN A 192 -9.50 18.43 1.10
N GLU A 193 -9.85 18.16 -0.17
CA GLU A 193 -11.08 17.40 -0.48
C GLU A 193 -10.81 15.91 -0.72
N PHE A 194 -9.53 15.50 -0.75
CA PHE A 194 -9.15 14.09 -0.75
C PHE A 194 -9.26 13.50 0.65
N ILE A 195 -9.48 12.19 0.73
CA ILE A 195 -9.59 11.46 2.00
C ILE A 195 -8.27 10.74 2.25
N TRP A 196 -7.53 11.20 3.27
CA TRP A 196 -6.18 10.74 3.59
C TRP A 196 -6.15 9.68 4.68
N ASP A 197 -7.16 8.82 4.73
CA ASP A 197 -7.30 7.75 5.72
C ASP A 197 -8.01 6.52 5.13
N LEU A 198 -8.10 5.45 5.91
CA LEU A 198 -8.72 4.19 5.48
C LEU A 198 -10.25 4.26 5.30
N SER A 199 -10.93 5.37 5.58
CA SER A 199 -12.36 5.56 5.22
C SER A 199 -12.54 5.82 3.72
N ALA A 200 -11.48 6.22 3.01
CA ALA A 200 -11.51 6.49 1.58
C ALA A 200 -11.97 5.26 0.76
N PRO A 201 -12.56 5.45 -0.43
CA PRO A 201 -12.94 4.33 -1.28
C PRO A 201 -11.72 3.55 -1.78
N GLN A 202 -11.97 2.32 -2.22
CA GLN A 202 -10.94 1.51 -2.84
C GLN A 202 -10.37 2.22 -4.08
N GLY A 203 -9.05 2.23 -4.22
CA GLY A 203 -8.31 2.89 -5.31
C GLY A 203 -8.16 4.41 -5.15
N HIS A 204 -8.60 5.01 -4.05
CA HIS A 204 -8.50 6.47 -3.86
C HIS A 204 -7.06 7.00 -3.94
N LEU A 205 -6.11 6.23 -3.41
CA LEU A 205 -4.68 6.56 -3.38
C LEU A 205 -3.83 5.44 -4.01
N PRO A 206 -2.60 5.73 -4.46
CA PRO A 206 -1.99 7.07 -4.60
C PRO A 206 -2.60 7.89 -5.75
N LEU A 207 -2.40 9.21 -5.73
CA LEU A 207 -2.90 10.13 -6.73
C LEU A 207 -2.07 10.16 -8.01
N SER A 208 -2.74 10.43 -9.12
CA SER A 208 -2.11 10.82 -10.38
C SER A 208 -2.79 12.09 -10.88
N ASN A 209 -2.05 13.17 -11.07
CA ASN A 209 -2.62 14.48 -11.37
C ASN A 209 -3.27 14.53 -12.77
N GLN A 210 -4.59 14.75 -12.81
CA GLN A 210 -5.37 14.79 -14.06
C GLN A 210 -5.37 16.18 -14.75
N LEU A 211 -4.75 17.22 -14.17
CA LEU A 211 -4.63 18.54 -14.81
C LEU A 211 -3.88 18.50 -16.15
N ARG A 212 -3.07 17.47 -16.39
CA ARG A 212 -2.33 17.23 -17.65
C ARG A 212 -2.94 16.10 -18.49
N GLY A 213 -4.18 15.71 -18.17
CA GLY A 213 -4.90 14.64 -18.83
C GLY A 213 -4.48 13.24 -18.37
N VAL A 214 -5.12 12.23 -18.98
CA VAL A 214 -5.11 10.84 -18.50
C VAL A 214 -3.88 10.02 -18.92
N ARG A 215 -2.96 10.59 -19.73
CA ARG A 215 -1.91 9.79 -20.39
C ARG A 215 -0.96 9.13 -19.39
N VAL A 216 -0.60 9.82 -18.31
CA VAL A 216 0.31 9.29 -17.28
C VAL A 216 -0.34 8.12 -16.55
N ILE A 217 -1.53 8.32 -15.97
CA ILE A 217 -2.24 7.22 -15.29
C ILE A 217 -2.56 6.08 -16.25
N ASN A 218 -2.94 6.36 -17.50
CA ASN A 218 -3.13 5.32 -18.50
C ASN A 218 -1.86 4.50 -18.76
N ALA A 219 -0.68 5.14 -18.82
CA ALA A 219 0.59 4.42 -18.94
C ALA A 219 0.87 3.58 -17.69
N ILE A 220 0.62 4.12 -16.49
CA ILE A 220 0.79 3.38 -15.23
C ILE A 220 -0.13 2.16 -15.22
N LEU A 221 -1.43 2.31 -15.45
CA LEU A 221 -2.41 1.22 -15.36
C LEU A 221 -2.29 0.15 -16.47
N ASN A 222 -1.56 0.43 -17.55
CA ASN A 222 -1.23 -0.56 -18.59
C ASN A 222 0.21 -1.07 -18.50
N HIS A 223 1.00 -0.63 -17.52
CA HIS A 223 2.38 -1.04 -17.35
C HIS A 223 2.49 -2.58 -17.17
N PRO A 224 3.51 -3.25 -17.76
CA PRO A 224 3.69 -4.70 -17.65
C PRO A 224 3.91 -5.21 -16.21
N ALA A 225 4.16 -4.32 -15.25
CA ALA A 225 4.29 -4.66 -13.83
C ALA A 225 3.06 -5.41 -13.26
N TRP A 226 1.88 -5.23 -13.86
CA TRP A 226 0.63 -5.84 -13.40
C TRP A 226 0.27 -7.15 -14.10
N SER A 227 1.03 -7.56 -15.12
CA SER A 227 0.69 -8.74 -15.94
C SER A 227 1.05 -10.07 -15.28
N LYS A 228 1.71 -10.04 -14.11
CA LYS A 228 2.20 -11.23 -13.37
C LYS A 228 1.75 -11.28 -11.90
N GLN A 229 0.74 -10.50 -11.51
CA GLN A 229 0.21 -10.46 -10.13
C GLN A 229 -1.16 -11.15 -10.01
#